data_AF-A0A9D5V5B9-F1
#
_entry.id   AF-A0A9D5V5B9-F1
#
_cell.length_a   1.000
_cell.length_b   1.000
_cell.length_c   1.000
_cell.angle_alpha   90.00
_cell.angle_beta   90.00
_cell.angle_gamma   90.00
#
_symmetry.space_group_name_H-M   'P 1'
#
loop_
_entity.id
_entity.type
_entity.pdbx_description
1 polymer ?
#
loop_
_entity_poly.entity_id
_entity_poly.type
_entity_poly.pdbx_seq_one_letter_code
_entity_poly.pdbx_strand_id
1 'polypeptide(L)'
;MTAITFDTLEFTEQLRASGVPDEQAKGHAKAMVRLMERVEESWFQEFRLRDVATRGDLRDVKGGLAELGAKIELLRTELEAKIELSRAELEAKIELSRAELEAKLERFEKELEAKIERSRVELEARIERSETELGTRIERSRAELEARIELTRVELQKEIEKGKSETIRWVIAVSAGQAAFILAVLKLFPFH
;
A
#
# COMPACT_ATOMS: atom_id res chain seq x y z
N MET A 1 47.09 -51.21 38.55
CA MET A 1 48.40 -51.06 39.22
C MET A 1 48.75 -52.39 39.83
N THR A 2 49.96 -52.90 39.58
CA THR A 2 50.44 -54.17 40.11
C THR A 2 50.63 -54.01 41.62
N ALA A 3 49.94 -54.82 42.42
CA ALA A 3 50.11 -54.81 43.88
C ALA A 3 51.55 -55.26 44.20
N ILE A 4 52.33 -54.38 44.82
CA ILE A 4 53.66 -54.75 45.32
C ILE A 4 53.41 -55.52 46.62
N THR A 5 53.48 -56.85 46.59
CA THR A 5 53.25 -57.70 47.75
C THR A 5 54.53 -57.85 48.57
N PHE A 6 54.48 -57.55 49.88
CA PHE A 6 55.59 -57.76 50.81
C PHE A 6 55.47 -59.10 51.52
N ASP A 7 56.37 -60.04 51.23
CA ASP A 7 56.41 -61.33 51.92
C ASP A 7 57.07 -61.18 53.29
N THR A 8 56.24 -61.19 54.33
CA THR A 8 56.68 -61.01 55.71
C THR A 8 57.49 -62.22 56.22
N LEU A 9 57.19 -63.42 55.71
CA LEU A 9 57.85 -64.65 56.15
C LEU A 9 59.26 -64.71 55.58
N GLU A 10 59.40 -64.49 54.27
CA GLU A 10 60.69 -64.47 53.57
C GLU A 10 61.64 -63.43 54.20
N PHE A 11 61.12 -62.23 54.49
CA PHE A 11 61.90 -61.17 55.15
C PHE A 11 62.34 -61.55 56.58
N THR A 12 61.48 -62.23 57.34
CA THR A 12 61.80 -62.71 58.70
C THR A 12 62.88 -63.80 58.66
N GLU A 13 62.84 -64.68 57.67
CA GLU A 13 63.85 -65.73 57.46
C GLU A 13 65.21 -65.15 57.07
N GLN A 14 65.24 -64.15 56.18
CA GLN A 14 66.48 -63.45 55.81
C GLN A 14 67.15 -62.76 57.02
N LEU A 15 66.37 -62.13 57.90
CA LEU A 15 66.90 -61.51 59.12
C LEU A 15 67.51 -62.55 60.07
N ARG A 16 66.87 -63.70 60.23
CA ARG A 16 67.40 -64.82 61.02
C ARG A 16 68.70 -65.38 60.44
N ALA A 17 68.74 -65.59 59.13
CA ALA A 17 69.95 -66.05 58.43
C ALA A 17 71.13 -65.08 58.59
N SER A 18 70.83 -63.80 58.82
CA SER A 18 71.82 -62.73 59.07
C SER A 18 72.25 -62.60 60.53
N GLY A 19 71.82 -63.53 61.42
CA GLY A 19 72.19 -63.56 62.83
C GLY A 19 71.30 -62.74 63.77
N VAL A 20 70.17 -62.21 63.29
CA VAL A 20 69.18 -61.52 64.13
C VAL A 20 68.35 -62.54 64.92
N PRO A 21 68.22 -62.41 66.25
CA PRO A 21 67.36 -63.30 67.04
C PRO A 21 65.92 -63.35 66.52
N ASP A 22 65.28 -64.51 66.56
CA ASP A 22 63.95 -64.77 65.97
C ASP A 22 62.87 -63.76 66.39
N GLU A 23 62.82 -63.42 67.69
CA GLU A 23 61.90 -62.41 68.23
C GLU A 23 62.16 -61.01 67.67
N GLN A 24 63.43 -60.64 67.47
CA GLN A 24 63.79 -59.37 66.85
C GLN A 24 63.47 -59.38 65.35
N ALA A 25 63.74 -60.48 64.64
CA ALA A 25 63.43 -60.62 63.22
C ALA A 25 61.92 -60.47 62.94
N LYS A 26 61.07 -61.13 63.73
CA LYS A 26 59.61 -60.97 63.68
C LYS A 26 59.19 -59.54 64.01
N GLY A 27 59.84 -58.92 65.01
CA GLY A 27 59.62 -57.53 65.38
C GLY A 27 59.92 -56.56 64.23
N HIS A 28 61.04 -56.74 63.53
CA HIS A 28 61.44 -55.95 62.36
C HIS A 28 60.51 -56.16 61.16
N ALA A 29 60.14 -57.40 60.85
CA ALA A 29 59.22 -57.70 59.75
C ALA A 29 57.84 -57.06 59.99
N LYS A 30 57.32 -57.16 61.22
CA LYS A 30 56.06 -56.52 61.62
C LYS A 30 56.15 -54.99 61.59
N ALA A 31 57.30 -54.43 61.94
CA ALA A 31 57.53 -52.99 61.82
C ALA A 31 57.55 -52.53 60.34
N MET A 32 58.15 -53.33 59.45
CA MET A 32 58.20 -53.04 58.01
C MET A 32 56.80 -53.09 57.38
N VAL A 33 56.00 -54.12 57.68
CA VAL A 33 54.60 -54.22 57.22
C VAL A 33 53.81 -52.98 57.62
N ARG A 34 53.90 -52.57 58.90
CA ARG A 34 53.22 -51.36 59.40
C ARG A 34 53.68 -50.08 58.71
N LEU A 35 54.94 -50.00 58.30
CA LEU A 35 55.45 -48.86 57.53
C LEU A 35 54.91 -48.87 56.11
N MET A 36 54.87 -50.03 55.45
CA MET A 36 54.35 -50.16 54.09
C MET A 36 52.84 -49.87 54.03
N GLU A 37 52.05 -50.39 54.98
CA GLU A 37 50.62 -50.06 55.12
C GLU A 37 50.41 -48.54 55.23
N ARG A 38 51.22 -47.87 56.06
CA ARG A 38 51.14 -46.40 56.24
C ARG A 38 51.52 -45.64 54.96
N VAL A 39 52.55 -46.10 54.24
CA VAL A 39 52.97 -45.48 52.98
C VAL A 39 51.89 -45.67 51.93
N GLU A 40 51.34 -46.88 51.78
CA GLU A 40 50.25 -47.16 50.84
C GLU A 40 49.01 -46.30 51.13
N GLU A 41 48.60 -46.20 52.39
CA GLU A 41 47.54 -45.28 52.82
C GLU A 41 47.85 -43.82 52.47
N SER A 42 49.08 -43.35 52.73
CA SER A 42 49.52 -42.00 52.39
C SER A 42 49.46 -41.72 50.88
N TRP A 43 49.93 -42.66 50.06
CA TRP A 43 49.92 -42.53 48.60
C TRP A 43 48.50 -42.49 48.04
N PHE A 44 47.60 -43.34 48.52
CA PHE A 44 46.20 -43.30 48.10
C PHE A 44 45.48 -42.03 48.53
N GLN A 45 45.83 -41.48 49.71
CA GLN A 45 45.28 -40.21 50.18
C GLN A 45 45.78 -39.04 49.30
N GLU A 46 47.08 -38.97 49.02
CA GLU A 46 47.66 -37.91 48.19
C GLU A 46 47.12 -37.94 46.76
N PHE A 47 47.02 -39.13 46.15
CA PHE A 47 46.44 -39.29 44.82
C PHE A 47 44.95 -38.91 44.78
N ARG A 48 44.17 -39.33 45.80
CA ARG A 48 42.75 -38.97 45.93
C ARG A 48 42.55 -37.47 46.08
N LEU A 49 43.47 -36.77 46.73
CA LEU A 49 43.38 -35.33 46.94
C LEU A 49 43.78 -34.52 45.69
N ARG A 50 44.52 -35.11 44.73
CA ARG A 50 45.03 -34.40 43.56
C ARG A 50 43.97 -34.05 42.51
N ASP A 51 42.92 -34.86 42.39
CA ASP A 51 41.85 -34.71 41.38
C ASP A 51 40.49 -34.29 41.97
N VAL A 52 40.46 -33.85 43.24
CA VAL A 52 39.22 -33.43 43.90
C VAL A 52 39.15 -31.91 43.95
N ALA A 53 38.08 -31.34 43.38
CA ALA A 53 37.79 -29.92 43.48
C ALA A 53 37.80 -29.47 44.95
N THR A 54 38.53 -28.41 45.23
CA THR A 54 38.61 -27.84 46.57
C THR A 54 37.33 -27.08 46.92
N ARG A 55 37.16 -26.77 48.20
CA ARG A 55 36.09 -25.86 48.64
C ARG A 55 36.20 -24.46 48.02
N GLY A 56 37.42 -24.05 47.62
CA GLY A 56 37.67 -22.81 46.88
C GLY A 56 37.09 -22.89 45.48
N ASP A 57 37.46 -23.92 44.72
CA ASP A 57 36.99 -24.13 43.33
C ASP A 57 35.46 -24.19 43.26
N LEU A 58 34.82 -24.89 44.19
CA LEU A 58 33.36 -24.96 44.26
C LEU A 58 32.72 -23.60 44.58
N ARG A 59 33.38 -22.77 45.40
CA ARG A 59 32.90 -21.41 45.72
C ARG A 59 33.03 -20.51 44.50
N ASP A 60 34.13 -20.60 43.76
CA ASP A 60 34.37 -19.80 42.57
C ASP A 60 33.39 -20.17 41.45
N VAL A 61 33.16 -21.47 41.22
CA VAL A 61 32.12 -21.93 40.27
C VAL A 61 30.73 -21.45 40.69
N LYS A 62 30.39 -21.54 41.98
CA LYS A 62 29.10 -21.05 42.48
C LYS A 62 28.96 -19.53 42.30
N GLY A 63 30.04 -18.77 42.52
CA GLY A 63 30.10 -17.34 42.27
C GLY A 63 29.89 -17.01 40.79
N GLY A 64 30.61 -17.71 39.91
CA GLY A 64 30.46 -17.54 38.45
C GLY A 64 29.06 -17.89 37.95
N LEU A 65 28.44 -18.95 38.47
CA LEU A 65 27.05 -19.30 38.15
C LEU A 65 26.06 -18.21 38.62
N ALA A 66 26.26 -17.64 39.80
CA ALA A 66 25.43 -16.53 40.28
C ALA A 66 25.60 -15.27 39.42
N GLU A 67 26.83 -14.95 39.02
CA GLU A 67 27.11 -13.82 38.14
C GLU A 67 26.50 -14.02 36.74
N LEU A 68 26.62 -15.22 36.18
CA LEU A 68 25.98 -15.58 34.90
C LEU A 68 24.46 -15.49 35.00
N GLY A 69 23.87 -15.99 36.09
CA GLY A 69 22.43 -15.87 36.33
C GLY A 69 21.98 -14.40 36.37
N ALA A 70 22.72 -13.55 37.07
CA ALA A 70 22.44 -12.11 37.11
C ALA A 70 22.56 -11.44 35.73
N LYS A 71 23.59 -11.80 34.95
CA LYS A 71 23.78 -11.32 33.57
C LYS A 71 22.66 -11.77 32.64
N ILE A 72 22.18 -13.01 32.77
CA ILE A 72 21.06 -13.54 31.98
C ILE A 72 19.77 -12.77 32.28
N GLU A 73 19.45 -12.53 33.55
CA GLU A 73 18.26 -11.76 33.92
C GLU A 73 18.34 -10.30 33.47
N LEU A 74 19.52 -9.68 33.57
CA LEU A 74 19.73 -8.33 33.05
C LEU A 74 19.50 -8.28 31.54
N LEU A 75 20.12 -9.19 30.77
CA LEU A 75 19.92 -9.24 29.31
C LEU A 75 18.48 -9.52 28.92
N ARG A 76 17.79 -10.38 29.67
CA ARG A 76 16.37 -10.68 29.47
C ARG A 76 15.52 -9.43 29.63
N THR A 77 15.67 -8.71 30.75
CA THR A 77 14.91 -7.48 31.01
C THR A 77 15.21 -6.39 29.99
N GLU A 78 16.47 -6.23 29.56
CA GLU A 78 16.83 -5.29 28.49
C GLU A 78 16.19 -5.64 27.14
N LEU A 79 16.16 -6.93 26.79
CA LEU A 79 15.52 -7.39 25.55
C LEU A 79 14.01 -7.22 25.59
N GLU A 80 13.36 -7.55 26.71
CA GLU A 80 11.93 -7.31 26.92
C GLU A 80 11.60 -5.81 26.75
N ALA A 81 12.39 -4.92 27.38
CA ALA A 81 12.22 -3.47 27.23
C ALA A 81 12.40 -2.99 25.78
N LYS A 82 13.41 -3.51 25.06
CA LYS A 82 13.64 -3.16 23.64
C LYS A 82 12.51 -3.64 22.74
N ILE A 83 11.95 -4.82 23.00
CA ILE A 83 10.81 -5.36 22.25
C ILE A 83 9.58 -4.49 22.46
N GLU A 84 9.28 -4.12 23.70
CA GLU A 84 8.13 -3.27 24.00
C GLU A 84 8.27 -1.87 23.41
N LEU A 85 9.47 -1.26 23.48
CA LEU A 85 9.73 0.02 22.81
C LEU A 85 9.53 -0.09 21.30
N SER A 86 10.07 -1.14 20.66
CA SER A 86 9.93 -1.36 19.22
C SER A 86 8.47 -1.57 18.81
N ARG A 87 7.68 -2.27 19.63
CA ARG A 87 6.23 -2.46 19.40
C ARG A 87 5.49 -1.13 19.46
N ALA A 88 5.75 -0.31 20.48
CA ALA A 88 5.13 1.00 20.63
C ALA A 88 5.47 1.94 19.46
N GLU A 89 6.73 1.93 18.99
CA GLU A 89 7.14 2.72 17.83
C GLU A 89 6.45 2.27 16.53
N LEU A 90 6.30 0.95 16.33
CA LEU A 90 5.60 0.42 15.16
C LEU A 90 4.11 0.75 15.19
N GLU A 91 3.46 0.65 16.35
CA GLU A 91 2.06 1.01 16.52
C GLU A 91 1.83 2.51 16.24
N ALA A 92 2.70 3.38 16.77
CA ALA A 92 2.65 4.81 16.47
C ALA A 92 2.82 5.12 14.97
N LYS A 93 3.73 4.41 14.27
CA LYS A 93 3.90 4.54 12.81
C LYS A 93 2.68 4.08 12.02
N ILE A 94 2.03 3.01 12.47
CA ILE A 94 0.80 2.49 11.85
C ILE A 94 -0.32 3.52 11.99
N GLU A 95 -0.53 4.06 13.19
CA GLU A 95 -1.59 5.05 13.45
C GLU A 95 -1.34 6.35 12.67
N LEU A 96 -0.10 6.84 12.62
CA LEU A 96 0.26 7.99 11.79
C LEU A 96 -0.05 7.73 10.30
N SER A 97 0.34 6.56 9.80
CA SER A 97 0.10 6.20 8.39
C SER A 97 -1.40 6.10 8.07
N ARG A 98 -2.22 5.58 9.00
CA ARG A 98 -3.68 5.53 8.87
C ARG A 98 -4.27 6.93 8.78
N ALA A 99 -3.91 7.82 9.71
CA ALA A 99 -4.37 9.20 9.72
C ALA A 99 -3.99 9.96 8.44
N GLU A 100 -2.77 9.74 7.93
CA GLU A 100 -2.33 10.34 6.66
C GLU A 100 -3.15 9.84 5.45
N LEU A 101 -3.49 8.56 5.41
CA LEU A 101 -4.30 7.98 4.35
C LEU A 101 -5.74 8.48 4.40
N GLU A 102 -6.35 8.56 5.58
CA GLU A 102 -7.68 9.14 5.78
C GLU A 102 -7.72 10.60 5.30
N ALA A 103 -6.75 11.41 5.70
CA ALA A 103 -6.66 12.81 5.26
C ALA A 103 -6.40 12.96 3.75
N LYS A 104 -5.77 11.97 3.10
CA LYS A 104 -5.62 11.95 1.64
C LYS A 104 -6.93 11.59 0.95
N LEU A 105 -7.67 10.60 1.47
CA LEU A 105 -8.98 10.21 0.95
C LEU A 105 -9.98 11.36 1.03
N GLU A 106 -10.11 12.01 2.19
CA GLU A 106 -11.02 13.15 2.37
C GLU A 106 -10.70 14.31 1.40
N ARG A 107 -9.41 14.56 1.15
CA ARG A 107 -8.98 15.57 0.17
C ARG A 107 -9.38 15.20 -1.25
N PHE A 108 -9.20 13.93 -1.63
CA PHE A 108 -9.59 13.47 -2.98
C PHE A 108 -11.10 13.50 -3.17
N GLU A 109 -11.89 13.13 -2.17
CA GLU A 109 -13.35 13.21 -2.22
C GLU A 109 -13.81 14.66 -2.46
N LYS A 110 -13.31 15.62 -1.67
CA LYS A 110 -13.59 17.05 -1.85
C LYS A 110 -13.16 17.57 -3.23
N GLU A 111 -12.03 17.11 -3.75
CA GLU A 111 -11.57 17.51 -5.09
C GLU A 111 -12.49 16.97 -6.19
N LEU A 112 -12.94 15.72 -6.07
CA LEU A 112 -13.87 15.10 -7.01
C LEU A 112 -15.24 15.77 -6.98
N GLU A 113 -15.79 16.03 -5.80
CA GLU A 113 -17.04 16.80 -5.65
C GLU A 113 -16.93 18.16 -6.33
N ALA A 114 -15.84 18.90 -6.10
CA ALA A 114 -15.62 20.19 -6.73
C ALA A 114 -15.47 20.08 -8.27
N LYS A 115 -14.86 19.02 -8.79
CA LYS A 115 -14.76 18.77 -10.25
C LYS A 115 -16.12 18.45 -10.86
N ILE A 116 -16.94 17.65 -10.18
CA ILE A 116 -18.29 17.31 -10.62
C ILE A 116 -19.15 18.58 -10.67
N GLU A 117 -19.13 19.38 -9.61
CA GLU A 117 -19.93 20.60 -9.54
C GLU A 117 -19.51 21.62 -10.60
N ARG A 118 -18.20 21.83 -10.82
CA ARG A 118 -17.71 22.68 -11.91
C ARG A 118 -18.19 22.20 -13.28
N SER A 119 -18.10 20.90 -13.53
CA SER A 119 -18.52 20.31 -14.81
C SER A 119 -20.03 20.48 -15.03
N ARG A 120 -20.82 20.33 -13.96
CA ARG A 120 -22.28 20.55 -14.00
C ARG A 120 -22.61 22.00 -14.37
N VAL A 121 -22.03 22.96 -13.65
CA VAL A 121 -22.23 24.40 -13.93
C VAL A 121 -21.81 24.77 -15.35
N GLU A 122 -20.68 24.22 -15.83
CA GLU A 122 -20.23 24.46 -17.20
C GLU A 122 -21.21 23.91 -18.25
N LEU A 123 -21.74 22.70 -18.03
CA LEU A 123 -22.73 22.09 -18.92
C LEU A 123 -24.05 22.86 -18.93
N GLU A 124 -24.54 23.28 -17.76
CA GLU A 124 -25.74 24.12 -17.64
C GLU A 124 -25.56 25.43 -18.43
N ALA A 125 -24.42 26.12 -18.27
CA ALA A 125 -24.11 27.35 -19.00
C ALA A 125 -23.93 27.13 -20.52
N ARG A 126 -23.49 25.94 -20.95
CA ARG A 126 -23.42 25.58 -22.38
C ARG A 126 -24.81 25.32 -22.96
N ILE A 127 -25.69 24.68 -22.21
CA ILE A 127 -27.08 24.44 -22.62
C ILE A 127 -27.81 25.78 -22.79
N GLU A 128 -27.74 26.67 -21.80
CA GLU A 128 -28.39 27.99 -21.85
C GLU A 128 -27.89 28.84 -23.04
N ARG A 129 -26.57 28.82 -23.30
CA ARG A 129 -26.01 29.47 -24.51
C ARG A 129 -26.54 28.86 -25.79
N SER A 130 -26.65 27.53 -25.88
CA SER A 130 -27.20 26.88 -27.07
C SER A 130 -28.68 27.20 -27.27
N GLU A 131 -29.47 27.28 -26.19
CA GLU A 131 -30.90 27.62 -26.27
C GLU A 131 -31.10 29.06 -26.74
N THR A 132 -30.33 30.00 -26.21
CA THR A 132 -30.37 31.41 -26.65
C THR A 132 -29.92 31.57 -28.11
N GLU A 133 -28.83 30.91 -28.52
CA GLU A 133 -28.38 30.92 -29.92
C GLU A 133 -29.44 30.34 -30.87
N LEU A 134 -30.07 29.22 -30.52
CA LEU A 134 -31.15 28.63 -31.32
C LEU A 134 -32.36 29.55 -31.38
N GLY A 135 -32.75 30.17 -30.27
CA GLY A 135 -33.83 31.16 -30.22
C GLY A 135 -33.60 32.31 -31.20
N THR A 136 -32.41 32.93 -31.15
CA THR A 136 -32.06 34.04 -32.07
C THR A 136 -32.03 33.59 -33.54
N ARG A 137 -31.61 32.36 -33.83
CA ARG A 137 -31.64 31.79 -35.20
C ARG A 137 -33.05 31.56 -35.71
N ILE A 138 -33.96 31.13 -34.84
CA ILE A 138 -35.38 30.95 -35.17
C ILE A 138 -36.01 32.30 -35.47
N GLU A 139 -35.79 33.31 -34.62
CA GLU A 139 -36.31 34.67 -34.83
C GLU A 139 -35.80 35.28 -36.14
N ARG A 140 -34.50 35.17 -36.41
CA ARG A 140 -33.91 35.63 -37.67
C ARG A 140 -34.54 34.95 -38.88
N SER A 141 -34.68 33.61 -38.84
CA SER A 141 -35.32 32.85 -39.92
C SER A 141 -36.78 33.27 -40.13
N ARG A 142 -37.53 33.54 -39.05
CA ARG A 142 -38.92 34.04 -39.15
C ARG A 142 -38.99 35.41 -39.82
N ALA A 143 -38.14 36.35 -39.40
CA ALA A 143 -38.08 37.68 -40.00
C ALA A 143 -37.69 37.63 -41.49
N GLU A 144 -36.73 36.79 -41.86
CA GLU A 144 -36.35 36.59 -43.26
C GLU A 144 -37.49 36.01 -44.10
N LEU A 145 -38.23 35.03 -43.58
CA LEU A 145 -39.39 34.46 -44.26
C LEU A 145 -40.53 35.47 -44.41
N GLU A 146 -40.81 36.25 -43.37
CA GLU A 146 -41.82 37.31 -43.41
C GLU A 146 -41.49 38.38 -44.47
N ALA A 147 -40.22 38.82 -44.52
CA ALA A 147 -39.76 39.74 -45.55
C ALA A 147 -39.89 39.17 -46.97
N ARG A 148 -39.58 37.89 -47.17
CA ARG A 148 -39.74 37.21 -48.48
C ARG A 148 -41.20 37.09 -48.89
N ILE A 149 -42.08 36.78 -47.95
CA ILE A 149 -43.53 36.72 -48.20
C ILE A 149 -44.05 38.08 -48.64
N GLU A 150 -43.66 39.16 -47.94
CA GLU A 150 -44.11 40.51 -48.28
C GLU A 150 -43.56 40.97 -49.64
N LEU A 151 -42.29 40.68 -49.93
CA LEU A 151 -41.71 40.96 -51.25
C LEU A 151 -42.48 40.23 -52.37
N THR A 152 -42.73 38.93 -52.19
CA THR A 152 -43.49 38.11 -53.15
C THR A 152 -44.90 38.67 -53.35
N ARG A 153 -45.55 39.14 -52.28
CA ARG A 153 -46.88 39.75 -52.34
C ARG A 153 -46.88 41.03 -53.18
N VAL A 154 -45.90 41.91 -52.98
CA VAL A 154 -45.74 43.15 -53.75
C VAL A 154 -45.46 42.85 -55.22
N GLU A 155 -44.59 41.88 -55.52
CA GLU A 155 -44.29 41.46 -56.89
C GLU A 155 -45.55 40.93 -57.59
N LEU A 156 -46.31 40.06 -56.92
CA LEU A 156 -47.58 39.54 -57.46
C LEU A 156 -48.61 40.64 -57.70
N GLN A 157 -48.74 41.62 -56.79
CA GLN A 157 -49.63 42.76 -57.00
C GLN A 157 -49.25 43.56 -58.26
N LYS A 158 -47.96 43.83 -58.43
CA LYS A 158 -47.43 44.53 -59.61
C LYS A 158 -47.70 43.76 -60.90
N GLU A 159 -47.50 42.44 -60.90
CA GLU A 159 -47.80 41.60 -62.08
C GLU A 159 -49.30 41.59 -62.40
N ILE A 160 -50.18 41.53 -61.39
CA ILE A 160 -51.63 41.63 -61.56
C ILE A 160 -52.02 42.99 -62.17
N GLU A 161 -51.46 44.10 -61.66
CA GLU A 161 -51.73 45.44 -62.19
C GLU A 161 -51.27 45.58 -63.64
N LYS A 162 -50.08 45.07 -63.96
CA LYS A 162 -49.57 45.03 -65.33
C LYS A 162 -50.50 44.22 -66.24
N GLY A 163 -50.92 43.03 -65.81
CA GLY A 163 -51.86 42.18 -66.54
C GLY A 163 -53.23 42.84 -66.75
N LYS A 164 -53.76 43.54 -65.74
CA LYS A 164 -55.00 44.34 -65.86
C LYS A 164 -54.85 45.45 -66.91
N SER A 165 -53.74 46.20 -66.87
CA SER A 165 -53.45 47.28 -67.82
C SER A 165 -53.31 46.77 -69.26
N GLU A 166 -52.63 45.64 -69.45
CA GLU A 166 -52.51 44.97 -70.75
C GLU A 166 -53.87 44.49 -71.27
N THR A 167 -54.70 43.89 -70.39
CA THR A 167 -56.05 43.45 -70.74
C THR A 167 -56.94 44.62 -71.18
N ILE A 168 -56.93 45.74 -70.45
CA ILE A 168 -57.69 46.95 -70.81
C ILE A 168 -57.25 47.48 -72.18
N ARG A 169 -55.94 47.55 -72.44
CA ARG A 169 -55.42 47.97 -73.75
C ARG A 169 -55.95 47.09 -74.89
N TRP A 170 -55.94 45.76 -74.70
CA TRP A 170 -56.49 44.83 -75.67
C TRP A 170 -58.00 44.99 -75.87
N VAL A 171 -58.77 45.15 -74.79
CA VAL A 171 -60.22 45.37 -74.87
C VAL A 171 -60.53 46.63 -75.66
N ILE A 172 -59.84 47.74 -75.38
CA ILE A 172 -60.03 49.01 -76.13
C ILE A 172 -59.71 48.81 -77.61
N ALA A 173 -58.60 48.15 -77.95
CA ALA A 173 -58.22 47.88 -79.33
C ALA A 173 -59.27 47.03 -80.07
N VAL A 174 -59.76 45.96 -79.42
CA VAL A 174 -60.82 45.10 -79.96
C VAL A 174 -62.12 45.86 -80.15
N SER A 175 -62.57 46.64 -79.14
CA SER A 175 -63.80 47.43 -79.23
C SER A 175 -63.73 48.50 -80.32
N ALA A 176 -62.59 49.19 -80.47
CA ALA A 176 -62.38 50.13 -81.56
C ALA A 176 -62.44 49.45 -82.94
N GLY A 177 -61.82 48.27 -83.07
CA GLY A 177 -61.91 47.44 -84.28
C GLY A 177 -63.34 47.00 -84.59
N GLN A 178 -64.10 46.56 -83.57
CA GLN A 178 -65.52 46.21 -83.70
C GLN A 178 -66.36 47.40 -84.16
N ALA A 179 -66.17 48.58 -83.56
CA ALA A 179 -66.89 49.79 -83.94
C ALA A 179 -66.59 50.21 -85.40
N ALA A 180 -65.31 50.17 -85.81
CA ALA A 180 -64.92 50.45 -87.19
C ALA A 180 -65.53 49.44 -88.18
N PHE A 181 -65.57 48.15 -87.82
CA PHE A 181 -66.21 47.11 -88.62
C PHE A 181 -67.71 47.34 -88.78
N ILE A 182 -68.44 47.65 -87.69
CA ILE A 182 -69.87 47.96 -87.73
C ILE A 182 -70.15 49.15 -88.64
N LEU A 183 -69.37 50.24 -88.52
CA LEU A 183 -69.52 51.42 -89.38
C LEU A 183 -69.29 51.09 -90.86
N ALA A 184 -68.31 50.23 -91.18
CA ALA A 184 -68.08 49.77 -92.54
C ALA A 184 -69.28 48.97 -93.09
N VAL A 185 -69.86 48.08 -92.29
CA VAL A 185 -71.07 47.31 -92.66
C VAL A 185 -72.27 48.25 -92.91
N LEU A 186 -72.51 49.22 -92.02
CA LEU A 186 -73.61 50.19 -92.18
C LEU A 186 -73.46 51.04 -93.45
N LYS A 187 -72.22 51.37 -93.84
CA LYS A 187 -71.94 52.12 -95.08
C LYS A 187 -72.14 51.28 -96.35
N LEU A 188 -71.87 49.97 -96.28
CA LEU A 188 -72.08 49.03 -97.38
C LEU A 188 -73.57 48.65 -97.58
N PHE A 189 -74.37 48.72 -96.52
CA PHE A 189 -75.81 48.43 -96.54
C PHE A 189 -76.64 49.60 -95.96
N PRO A 190 -76.80 50.72 -96.69
CA PRO A 190 -77.60 51.85 -96.22
C PRO A 190 -79.09 51.48 -96.17
N PHE A 191 -79.68 51.53 -94.96
CA PHE A 191 -81.12 51.34 -94.77
C PHE A 191 -81.89 52.40 -95.58
N HIS A 192 -82.70 51.95 -96.54
CA HIS A 192 -83.73 52.75 -97.22
C HIS A 192 -85.01 52.75 -96.39
#